data_AF-A0A832I104-F1
#
_entry.id   AF-A0A832I104-F1
#
_cell.length_a   1.000
_cell.length_b   1.000
_cell.length_c   1.000
_cell.angle_alpha   90.00
_cell.angle_beta   90.00
_cell.angle_gamma   90.00
#
_symmetry.space_group_name_H-M   'P 1'
#
loop_
_entity.id
_entity.type
_entity.pdbx_description
1 polymer ?
#
loop_
_entity_poly.entity_id
_entity_poly.type
_entity_poly.pdbx_seq_one_letter_code
_entity_poly.pdbx_strand_id
1 'polypeptide(L)' 'MVNVKKAISQFIGGIQCVLGVVASVFAFIIYTSSSMRETLAIASEGEVYLYMFLSSIFGVFSILSGLLLVRGEK' A
#
# COMPACT_ATOMS: atom_id res chain seq x y z
N MET A 1 -18.81 -9.52 22.93
CA MET A 1 -17.36 -9.43 22.64
C MET A 1 -17.03 -9.69 21.16
N VAL A 2 -17.73 -10.60 20.47
CA VAL A 2 -17.48 -10.96 19.06
C VAL A 2 -17.71 -9.80 18.08
N ASN A 3 -18.77 -9.00 18.26
CA ASN A 3 -19.08 -7.87 17.37
C ASN A 3 -18.03 -6.74 17.38
N VAL A 4 -17.36 -6.51 18.52
CA VAL A 4 -16.33 -5.46 18.63
C VAL A 4 -15.05 -5.89 17.92
N LYS A 5 -14.65 -7.16 18.07
CA LYS A 5 -13.51 -7.72 17.33
C LYS A 5 -13.73 -7.67 15.81
N LYS A 6 -14.96 -7.97 15.37
CA LYS A 6 -15.37 -7.89 13.97
C LYS A 6 -15.30 -6.46 13.42
N ALA A 7 -15.83 -5.48 14.15
CA ALA A 7 -15.77 -4.08 13.76
C ALA A 7 -14.31 -3.58 13.64
N ILE A 8 -13.45 -3.96 14.59
CA ILE A 8 -12.02 -3.61 14.59
C ILE A 8 -11.30 -4.25 13.39
N SER A 9 -11.56 -5.53 13.12
CA SER A 9 -10.99 -6.26 11.99
C SER A 9 -11.38 -5.64 10.65
N GLN A 10 -12.66 -5.31 10.44
CA GLN A 10 -13.12 -4.62 9.24
C GLN A 10 -12.53 -3.21 9.10
N PHE A 11 -12.38 -2.48 10.21
CA PHE A 11 -11.76 -1.17 10.21
C PHE A 11 -10.28 -1.23 9.82
N ILE A 12 -9.52 -2.15 10.41
CA ILE A 12 -8.12 -2.40 10.08
C ILE A 12 -7.99 -2.83 8.60
N GLY A 13 -8.85 -3.76 8.15
CA GLY A 13 -8.85 -4.21 6.76
C GLY A 13 -9.15 -3.08 5.78
N GLY A 14 -10.09 -2.19 6.12
CA GLY A 14 -10.39 -0.98 5.35
C GLY A 14 -9.18 -0.05 5.23
N ILE A 15 -8.53 0.27 6.35
CA ILE A 15 -7.30 1.09 6.36
C ILE A 15 -6.21 0.44 5.51
N GLN A 16 -6.04 -0.88 5.63
CA GLN A 16 -5.01 -1.61 4.91
C GLN A 16 -5.24 -1.60 3.39
N CYS A 17 -6.51 -1.68 2.95
CA CYS A 17 -6.87 -1.44 1.55
C CYS A 17 -6.49 -0.03 1.09
N VAL A 18 -6.86 1.00 1.86
CA VAL A 18 -6.54 2.41 1.54
C VAL A 18 -5.03 2.61 1.43
N LEU A 19 -4.26 2.10 2.41
CA LEU A 19 -2.80 2.17 2.40
C LEU A 19 -2.20 1.50 1.17
N GLY A 20 -2.77 0.36 0.74
CA GLY A 20 -2.27 -0.32 -0.45
C GLY A 20 -2.52 0.45 -1.73
N VAL A 21 -3.69 1.09 -1.87
CA VAL A 21 -3.97 2.01 -3.00
C VAL A 21 -3.03 3.21 -2.98
N VAL A 22 -2.80 3.81 -1.80
CA VAL A 22 -1.84 4.91 -1.65
C VAL A 22 -0.44 4.48 -2.06
N ALA A 23 0.01 3.28 -1.69
CA ALA A 23 1.30 2.74 -2.11
C ALA A 23 1.40 2.56 -3.63
N SER A 24 0.34 2.09 -4.29
CA SER A 24 0.30 2.01 -5.76
C SER A 24 0.37 3.38 -6.44
N VAL A 25 -0.35 4.37 -5.92
CA VAL A 25 -0.28 5.76 -6.42
C VAL A 25 1.13 6.33 -6.19
N PHE A 26 1.73 6.07 -5.04
CA PHE A 26 3.08 6.51 -4.72
C PHE A 26 4.12 5.91 -5.69
N ALA A 27 4.01 4.62 -6.01
CA ALA A 27 4.85 3.96 -7.00
C ALA A 27 4.75 4.64 -8.39
N PHE A 28 3.54 5.00 -8.80
CA PHE A 28 3.30 5.72 -10.05
C PHE A 28 3.89 7.14 -10.04
N ILE A 29 3.76 7.85 -8.92
CA ILE A 29 4.32 9.19 -8.77
C ILE A 29 5.87 9.17 -8.83
N ILE A 30 6.52 8.20 -8.18
CA ILE A 30 7.98 8.03 -8.26
C ILE A 30 8.44 7.77 -9.71
N TYR A 31 7.66 6.99 -10.47
CA TYR A 31 7.97 6.72 -11.88
C TYR A 31 7.84 7.97 -12.76
N THR A 32 6.79 8.78 -12.55
CA THR A 32 6.46 9.90 -13.43
C THR A 32 7.17 11.21 -13.09
N SER A 33 7.47 11.47 -11.81
CA SER A 33 7.88 12.79 -11.33
C SER A 33 9.34 12.82 -10.90
N SER A 34 10.17 13.53 -11.65
CA SER A 34 11.58 13.79 -11.30
C SER A 34 11.74 14.56 -9.98
N SER A 35 10.86 15.52 -9.69
CA SER A 35 10.88 16.27 -8.42
C SER A 35 10.66 15.38 -7.19
N MET A 36 9.88 14.30 -7.32
CA MET A 36 9.67 13.33 -6.24
C MET A 36 10.91 12.45 -6.05
N ARG A 37 11.56 12.06 -7.15
CA ARG A 37 12.86 11.34 -7.08
C ARG A 37 13.91 12.19 -6.37
N GLU A 38 13.95 13.49 -6.67
CA GLU A 38 14.88 14.45 -6.06
C GLU A 38 14.57 14.68 -4.57
N THR A 39 13.28 14.79 -4.20
CA THR A 39 12.84 14.91 -2.80
C THR A 39 13.17 13.67 -1.98
N LEU A 40 13.06 12.48 -2.56
CA LEU A 40 13.43 11.21 -1.92
C LEU A 40 14.96 10.94 -1.97
N ALA A 41 15.75 11.87 -2.51
CA ALA A 41 17.18 11.71 -2.72
C ALA A 41 17.55 10.42 -3.48
N ILE A 42 16.72 10.01 -4.44
CA ILE A 42 16.96 8.82 -5.25
C ILE A 42 18.02 9.16 -6.28
N ALA A 43 19.24 8.66 -6.08
CA ALA A 43 20.42 9.06 -6.84
C ALA A 43 20.54 8.31 -8.18
N SER A 44 19.96 7.11 -8.28
CA SER A 44 20.09 6.25 -9.45
C SER A 44 18.76 5.74 -9.99
N GLU A 45 18.65 5.61 -11.32
CA GLU A 45 17.47 5.03 -11.96
C GLU A 45 17.18 3.59 -11.48
N GLY A 46 18.20 2.83 -11.10
CA GLY A 46 18.03 1.49 -10.55
C GLY A 46 17.28 1.46 -9.22
N GLU A 47 17.49 2.47 -8.37
CA GLU A 47 16.79 2.59 -7.09
C GLU A 47 15.30 2.90 -7.31
N VAL A 48 14.97 3.64 -8.35
CA VAL A 48 13.58 4.00 -8.70
C VAL A 48 12.76 2.76 -9.03
N TYR A 49 13.31 1.85 -9.84
CA TYR A 49 12.66 0.59 -10.14
C TYR A 49 12.48 -0.27 -8.88
N LEU A 50 13.47 -0.25 -7.98
CA LEU A 50 13.43 -0.99 -6.73
C LEU A 50 12.32 -0.45 -5.80
N TYR A 51 12.22 0.87 -5.64
CA TYR A 51 11.15 1.52 -4.86
C TYR A 51 9.77 1.31 -5.48
N MET A 52 9.65 1.38 -6.80
CA MET A 52 8.40 1.12 -7.51
C MET A 52 7.96 -0.34 -7.30
N PHE A 53 8.89 -1.28 -7.42
CA PHE A 53 8.63 -2.70 -7.20
C PHE A 53 8.22 -2.99 -5.76
N LEU A 54 8.96 -2.47 -4.77
CA LEU A 54 8.65 -2.62 -3.36
C LEU A 54 7.29 -2.03 -3.00
N SER A 55 6.99 -0.79 -3.45
CA SER A 55 5.68 -0.16 -3.21
C SER A 55 4.55 -0.94 -3.87
N SER A 56 4.76 -1.49 -5.07
CA SER A 56 3.75 -2.29 -5.75
C SER A 56 3.49 -3.61 -5.04
N ILE A 57 4.54 -4.34 -4.62
CA ILE A 57 4.40 -5.57 -3.84
C ILE A 57 3.66 -5.26 -2.53
N PHE A 58 4.14 -4.25 -1.79
CA PHE A 58 3.50 -3.82 -0.55
C PHE A 58 2.03 -3.46 -0.77
N GLY A 59 1.72 -2.71 -1.82
CA GLY A 59 0.36 -2.32 -2.18
C GLY A 59 -0.56 -3.52 -2.43
N VAL A 60 -0.11 -4.48 -3.25
CA VAL A 60 -0.87 -5.70 -3.56
C VAL A 60 -1.11 -6.55 -2.31
N PHE A 61 -0.08 -6.78 -1.49
CA PHE A 61 -0.21 -7.53 -0.24
C PHE A 61 -1.12 -6.81 0.78
N SER A 62 -1.03 -5.48 0.85
CA SER A 62 -1.87 -4.67 1.73
C SER A 62 -3.34 -4.73 1.33
N ILE A 63 -3.65 -4.62 0.03
CA ILE A 63 -5.02 -4.78 -0.48
C ILE A 63 -5.53 -6.19 -0.26
N LEU A 64 -4.74 -7.23 -0.56
CA LEU A 64 -5.12 -8.63 -0.37
C LEU A 64 -5.43 -8.94 1.09
N SER A 65 -4.54 -8.55 2.00
CA SER A 65 -4.76 -8.72 3.43
C SER A 65 -5.96 -7.91 3.93
N GLY A 66 -6.10 -6.65 3.50
CA GLY A 66 -7.24 -5.82 3.85
C GLY A 66 -8.58 -6.42 3.40
N LEU A 67 -8.62 -6.93 2.17
CA LEU A 67 -9.77 -7.63 1.61
C LEU A 67 -10.06 -8.92 2.39
N LEU A 68 -9.04 -9.68 2.79
CA LEU A 68 -9.20 -10.88 3.61
C LEU A 68 -9.75 -10.56 5.01
N LEU A 69 -9.32 -9.48 5.66
CA LEU A 69 -9.91 -9.06 6.94
C LEU A 69 -11.37 -8.62 6.78
N VAL A 70 -11.70 -7.92 5.69
CA VAL A 70 -13.08 -7.48 5.42
C VAL A 70 -13.99 -8.65 5.05
N ARG A 71 -13.47 -9.65 4.32
CA ARG A 71 -14.23 -10.79 3.76
C ARG A 71 -14.21 -12.05 4.64
N GLY A 72 -13.16 -12.26 5.43
CA GLY A 72 -12.85 -13.49 6.16
C GLY A 72 -13.65 -13.71 7.44
N GLU A 73 -14.40 -12.71 7.93
CA GLU A 73 -15.29 -12.86 9.09
C GLU A 73 -16.76 -13.09 8.68
N LYS A 74 -17.00 -14.17 7.93
CA LYS A 74 -18.31 -14.82 7.86
C LYS A 74 -18.40 -15.94 8.89
#